data_AF-A0ABD3N132-F1
#
_entry.id   AF-A0ABD3N132-F1
#
_cell.length_a   1.000
_cell.length_b   1.000
_cell.length_c   1.000
_cell.angle_alpha   90.00
_cell.angle_beta   90.00
_cell.angle_gamma   90.00
#
_symmetry.space_group_name_H-M   'P 1'
#
loop_
_entity.id
_entity.type
_entity.pdbx_description
1 polymer ?
#
loop_
_entity_poly.entity_id
_entity_poly.type
_entity_poly.pdbx_seq_one_letter_code
_entity_poly.pdbx_strand_id
1 'polypeptide(L)'
;MGLHFILRTSTPNTNLSALSDFQPLTSTDAITNDPWKRELFQRLDNLRKKCGNLCAVNTLDDIDKYGDRIPNPNGNFMSLKVPIHCPNILQLEEMDAGDASLPYPPPDELLPYYTMDGAIDFVLQKKYDNIYLGGDAKTSIWSKEYIDEQIIKLKTYTQDETYRGAGRCMLQKLEKWTNLKDKSVLVIGSERPWLEVIILSLGAAQVTTLEYGKIESHHPQVRALTPNEFRAKAIDGTLGEFDGIISHSSLEHAGLGRYGDALNPYGDLLNVARASCVTKSDGFLVLGLPTGRDAVQFNGARVYGKIRWSLVTANFVQIDGEDHTEAEFTATYGRGCGGGQIFVFQKQ
;
A
#
# COMPACT_ATOMS: atom_id res chain seq x y z
N MET A 1 -43.30 -33.75 13.78
CA MET A 1 -41.84 -33.70 13.60
C MET A 1 -41.48 -32.31 13.10
N GLY A 2 -41.10 -31.40 14.00
CA GLY A 2 -40.66 -30.05 13.64
C GLY A 2 -39.15 -29.99 13.67
N LEU A 3 -38.51 -29.74 12.52
CA LEU A 3 -37.07 -29.47 12.45
C LEU A 3 -36.81 -28.04 12.95
N HIS A 4 -36.15 -27.91 14.10
CA HIS A 4 -35.50 -26.66 14.50
C HIS A 4 -34.19 -26.50 13.72
N PHE A 5 -34.13 -25.51 12.84
CA PHE A 5 -32.87 -25.02 12.27
C PHE A 5 -32.18 -24.18 13.35
N ILE A 6 -31.11 -24.73 13.94
CA ILE A 6 -30.21 -23.95 14.79
C ILE A 6 -29.29 -23.18 13.84
N LEU A 7 -29.59 -21.89 13.65
CA LEU A 7 -28.65 -20.92 13.09
C LEU A 7 -27.47 -20.80 14.06
N ARG A 8 -26.34 -21.42 13.73
CA ARG A 8 -25.06 -21.10 14.36
C ARG A 8 -24.65 -19.72 13.86
N THR A 9 -24.86 -18.72 14.70
CA THR A 9 -24.18 -17.43 14.55
C THR A 9 -22.68 -17.68 14.77
N SER A 10 -21.90 -17.59 13.71
CA SER A 10 -20.44 -17.56 13.81
C SER A 10 -20.04 -16.25 14.49
N THR A 11 -19.71 -16.31 15.77
CA THR A 11 -18.95 -15.25 16.43
C THR A 11 -17.61 -15.09 15.69
N PRO A 12 -17.16 -13.87 15.35
CA PRO A 12 -15.82 -13.68 14.82
C PRO A 12 -14.83 -14.12 15.89
N ASN A 13 -14.04 -15.15 15.61
CA ASN A 13 -12.84 -15.42 16.37
C ASN A 13 -11.91 -14.22 16.13
N THR A 14 -11.89 -13.28 17.07
CA THR A 14 -10.79 -12.33 17.20
C THR A 14 -9.55 -13.15 17.53
N ASN A 15 -8.78 -13.54 16.51
CA ASN A 15 -7.51 -14.21 16.71
C ASN A 15 -6.55 -13.20 17.36
N LEU A 16 -6.59 -13.16 18.70
CA LEU A 16 -5.72 -12.38 19.58
C LEU A 16 -4.30 -12.98 19.67
N SER A 17 -3.97 -13.99 18.84
CA SER A 17 -2.76 -14.80 18.97
C SER A 17 -1.46 -14.00 18.82
N ALA A 18 -1.43 -12.93 18.01
CA ALA A 18 -0.23 -12.09 17.90
C ALA A 18 -0.03 -11.13 19.09
N LEU A 19 -1.10 -10.75 19.81
CA LEU A 19 -0.99 -9.75 20.89
C LEU A 19 -0.21 -10.28 22.10
N SER A 20 -0.25 -11.59 22.36
CA SER A 20 0.57 -12.24 23.40
C SER A 20 2.05 -12.32 23.02
N ASP A 21 2.36 -12.21 21.72
CA ASP A 21 3.69 -12.49 21.18
C ASP A 21 4.50 -11.21 20.92
N PHE A 22 3.84 -10.05 20.94
CA PHE A 22 4.52 -8.76 20.82
C PHE A 22 5.31 -8.42 22.09
N GLN A 23 6.60 -8.76 22.08
CA GLN A 23 7.56 -8.13 22.98
C GLN A 23 7.71 -6.64 22.60
N PRO A 24 7.73 -5.72 23.58
CA PRO A 24 7.97 -4.31 23.33
C PRO A 24 9.31 -4.10 22.60
N LEU A 25 9.28 -3.29 21.55
CA LEU A 25 10.50 -2.87 20.86
C LEU A 25 11.41 -2.03 21.76
N THR A 26 10.81 -1.36 22.74
CA THR A 26 11.44 -0.42 23.68
C THR A 26 12.32 -1.05 24.78
N SER A 27 12.79 -2.29 24.60
CA SER A 27 13.38 -3.08 25.69
C SER A 27 14.89 -2.92 25.90
N THR A 28 15.61 -2.16 25.08
CA THR A 28 17.06 -1.96 25.21
C THR A 28 17.43 -0.63 25.83
N ASP A 29 18.54 -0.59 26.59
CA ASP A 29 19.06 0.65 27.20
C ASP A 29 19.39 1.73 26.15
N ALA A 30 19.74 1.33 24.93
CA ALA A 30 20.01 2.26 23.83
C ALA A 30 18.74 3.00 23.37
N ILE A 31 17.59 2.32 23.38
CA ILE A 31 16.29 2.93 23.04
C ILE A 31 15.76 3.75 24.21
N THR A 32 15.90 3.25 25.44
CA THR A 32 15.35 3.95 26.61
C THR A 32 16.09 5.25 26.90
N ASN A 33 17.40 5.36 26.66
CA ASN A 33 18.17 6.56 26.97
C ASN A 33 18.10 7.68 25.92
N ASP A 34 17.62 7.39 24.70
CA ASP A 34 17.44 8.38 23.62
C ASP A 34 15.95 8.76 23.50
N PRO A 35 15.57 10.03 23.79
CA PRO A 35 14.18 10.46 23.75
C PRO A 35 13.52 10.29 22.38
N TRP A 36 14.24 10.56 21.29
CA TRP A 36 13.71 10.45 19.94
C TRP A 36 13.47 8.98 19.58
N LYS A 37 14.43 8.09 19.90
CA LYS A 37 14.22 6.65 19.71
C LYS A 37 13.06 6.13 20.55
N ARG A 38 12.97 6.56 21.82
CA ARG A 38 11.88 6.13 22.72
C ARG A 38 10.50 6.46 22.14
N GLU A 39 10.32 7.66 21.61
CA GLU A 39 9.07 8.09 20.97
C GLU A 39 8.76 7.24 19.73
N LEU A 40 9.74 7.09 18.83
CA LEU A 40 9.62 6.26 17.63
C LEU A 40 9.19 4.83 17.98
N PHE A 41 9.90 4.17 18.89
CA PHE A 41 9.63 2.76 19.23
C PHE A 41 8.32 2.58 20.00
N GLN A 42 7.93 3.55 20.85
CA GLN A 42 6.63 3.53 21.51
C GLN A 42 5.48 3.67 20.49
N ARG A 43 5.62 4.55 19.49
CA ARG A 43 4.65 4.67 18.39
C ARG A 43 4.54 3.36 17.61
N LEU A 44 5.68 2.74 17.28
CA LEU A 44 5.70 1.45 16.56
C LEU A 44 5.08 0.31 17.39
N ASP A 45 5.30 0.25 18.71
CA ASP A 45 4.64 -0.72 19.59
C ASP A 45 3.11 -0.54 19.61
N ASN A 46 2.63 0.70 19.65
CA ASN A 46 1.19 0.99 19.57
C ASN A 46 0.60 0.59 18.20
N LEU A 47 1.32 0.89 17.13
CA LEU A 47 0.97 0.49 15.78
C LEU A 47 0.89 -1.04 15.65
N ARG A 48 1.91 -1.79 16.11
CA ARG A 48 1.97 -3.26 16.07
C ARG A 48 0.77 -3.91 16.77
N LYS A 49 0.36 -3.38 17.93
CA LYS A 49 -0.83 -3.85 18.65
C LYS A 49 -2.11 -3.73 17.83
N LYS A 50 -2.24 -2.69 17.00
CA LYS A 50 -3.43 -2.44 16.19
C LYS A 50 -3.44 -3.27 14.89
N CYS A 51 -2.29 -3.40 14.22
CA CYS A 51 -2.20 -4.21 12.99
C CYS A 51 -2.04 -5.71 13.23
N GLY A 52 -1.72 -6.13 14.46
CA GLY A 52 -1.80 -7.54 14.86
C GLY A 52 -0.91 -8.43 14.00
N ASN A 53 -1.47 -9.56 13.55
CA ASN A 53 -0.77 -10.56 12.75
C ASN A 53 0.00 -9.96 11.55
N LEU A 54 -0.55 -8.94 10.88
CA LEU A 54 0.12 -8.31 9.74
C LEU A 54 1.48 -7.71 10.09
N CYS A 55 1.61 -7.10 11.27
CA CYS A 55 2.88 -6.55 11.75
C CYS A 55 3.67 -7.51 12.64
N ALA A 56 3.14 -8.72 12.87
CA ALA A 56 3.85 -9.78 13.58
C ALA A 56 4.74 -10.60 12.64
N VAL A 57 4.48 -10.56 11.32
CA VAL A 57 5.32 -11.22 10.32
C VAL A 57 6.64 -10.47 10.16
N ASN A 58 7.70 -10.94 10.82
CA ASN A 58 9.03 -10.36 10.77
C ASN A 58 10.11 -11.32 10.26
N THR A 59 9.79 -12.59 10.06
CA THR A 59 10.68 -13.61 9.49
C THR A 59 9.93 -14.43 8.44
N LEU A 60 10.63 -15.28 7.69
CA LEU A 60 9.97 -16.21 6.77
C LEU A 60 9.13 -17.26 7.50
N ASP A 61 9.57 -17.68 8.69
CA ASP A 61 8.86 -18.66 9.51
C ASP A 61 7.59 -18.06 10.15
N ASP A 62 7.61 -16.75 10.43
CA ASP A 62 6.43 -16.04 10.95
C ASP A 62 5.24 -16.04 9.98
N ILE A 63 5.49 -16.22 8.67
CA ILE A 63 4.42 -16.29 7.66
C ILE A 63 3.44 -17.42 8.01
N ASP A 64 3.96 -18.59 8.35
CA ASP A 64 3.15 -19.77 8.70
C ASP A 64 2.59 -19.70 10.12
N LYS A 65 3.15 -18.83 10.96
CA LYS A 65 2.68 -18.60 12.33
C LYS A 65 1.49 -17.64 12.40
N TYR A 66 1.53 -16.56 11.61
CA TYR A 66 0.55 -15.47 11.70
C TYR A 66 -0.35 -15.33 10.48
N GLY A 67 -0.11 -16.12 9.43
CA GLY A 67 -0.96 -16.18 8.24
C GLY A 67 -1.01 -17.59 7.64
N ASP A 68 -1.71 -17.68 6.51
CA ASP A 68 -1.83 -18.88 5.71
C ASP A 68 -1.25 -18.65 4.32
N ARG A 69 -0.45 -19.61 3.85
CA ARG A 69 -0.02 -19.66 2.45
C ARG A 69 -1.17 -20.17 1.59
N ILE A 70 -1.54 -19.40 0.58
CA ILE A 70 -2.55 -19.79 -0.41
C ILE A 70 -1.81 -20.19 -1.69
N PRO A 71 -1.88 -21.48 -2.11
CA PRO A 71 -1.30 -21.91 -3.37
C PRO A 71 -1.90 -21.10 -4.53
N ASN A 72 -1.04 -20.47 -5.31
CA ASN A 72 -1.43 -19.78 -6.54
C ASN A 72 -0.59 -20.33 -7.71
N PRO A 73 -1.00 -21.45 -8.32
CA PRO A 73 -0.21 -22.11 -9.36
C PRO A 73 -0.05 -21.26 -10.63
N ASN A 74 -0.90 -20.25 -10.80
CA ASN A 74 -0.87 -19.34 -11.95
C ASN A 74 -0.24 -17.98 -11.60
N GLY A 75 0.10 -17.74 -10.33
CA GLY A 75 0.75 -16.53 -9.86
C GLY A 75 2.28 -16.62 -9.91
N ASN A 76 2.94 -15.48 -9.90
CA ASN A 76 4.40 -15.41 -9.92
C ASN A 76 5.03 -15.51 -8.52
N PHE A 77 4.23 -15.30 -7.49
CA PHE A 77 4.61 -15.41 -6.09
C PHE A 77 3.44 -15.93 -5.27
N MET A 78 3.74 -16.32 -4.03
CA MET A 78 2.78 -16.92 -3.13
C MET A 78 1.74 -15.89 -2.66
N SER A 79 0.47 -16.28 -2.65
CA SER A 79 -0.56 -15.46 -2.02
C SER A 79 -0.63 -15.75 -0.53
N LEU A 80 -0.85 -14.73 0.27
CA LEU A 80 -0.96 -14.85 1.73
C LEU A 80 -2.35 -14.43 2.19
N LYS A 81 -2.87 -15.14 3.18
CA LYS A 81 -4.04 -14.72 3.96
C LYS A 81 -3.57 -14.40 5.37
N VAL A 82 -3.75 -13.16 5.81
CA VAL A 82 -3.31 -12.69 7.12
C VAL A 82 -4.48 -12.04 7.84
N PRO A 83 -4.88 -12.53 9.03
CA PRO A 83 -5.95 -11.92 9.81
C PRO A 83 -5.68 -10.42 10.08
N ILE A 84 -6.63 -9.57 9.73
CA ILE A 84 -6.60 -8.13 10.04
C ILE A 84 -7.91 -7.72 10.73
N HIS A 85 -7.83 -6.77 11.67
CA HIS A 85 -9.01 -6.19 12.30
C HIS A 85 -9.26 -4.78 11.75
N CYS A 86 -10.13 -4.67 10.76
CA CYS A 86 -10.34 -3.41 10.04
C CYS A 86 -10.67 -2.19 10.90
N PRO A 87 -11.50 -2.27 11.94
CA PRO A 87 -11.70 -1.14 12.83
C PRO A 87 -10.40 -0.63 13.49
N ASN A 88 -9.45 -1.51 13.81
CA ASN A 88 -8.16 -1.09 14.37
C ASN A 88 -7.26 -0.47 13.29
N ILE A 89 -7.22 -1.08 12.10
CA ILE A 89 -6.43 -0.58 10.97
C ILE A 89 -6.90 0.82 10.55
N LEU A 90 -8.21 1.04 10.48
CA LEU A 90 -8.76 2.34 10.10
C LEU A 90 -8.53 3.41 11.18
N GLN A 91 -8.29 3.05 12.43
CA GLN A 91 -7.99 3.97 13.54
C GLN A 91 -6.48 4.18 13.79
N LEU A 92 -5.61 3.65 12.93
CA LEU A 92 -4.15 3.82 13.02
C LEU A 92 -3.72 5.23 12.61
N GLU A 93 -3.78 6.17 13.56
CA GLU A 93 -3.18 7.50 13.38
C GLU A 93 -1.65 7.45 13.31
N GLU A 94 -1.02 6.45 13.93
CA GLU A 94 0.43 6.30 13.99
C GLU A 94 1.07 6.07 12.61
N MET A 95 0.30 5.54 11.63
CA MET A 95 0.77 5.34 10.26
C MET A 95 0.84 6.66 9.47
N ASP A 96 0.08 7.67 9.89
CA ASP A 96 -0.01 8.98 9.24
C ASP A 96 0.85 10.03 9.96
N ALA A 97 1.65 9.62 10.95
CA ALA A 97 2.56 10.49 11.67
C ALA A 97 3.67 10.99 10.75
N GLY A 98 3.98 12.29 10.84
CA GLY A 98 5.15 12.89 10.20
C GLY A 98 6.30 13.07 11.18
N ASP A 99 7.52 13.11 10.68
CA ASP A 99 8.73 13.43 11.45
C ASP A 99 9.75 14.12 10.53
N ALA A 100 10.09 15.37 10.84
CA ALA A 100 11.09 16.14 10.09
C ALA A 100 12.51 16.02 10.69
N SER A 101 12.65 15.30 11.81
CA SER A 101 13.90 15.15 12.58
C SER A 101 14.61 13.80 12.35
N LEU A 102 14.22 13.09 11.28
CA LEU A 102 14.69 11.75 11.00
C LEU A 102 16.22 11.64 10.90
N PRO A 103 16.84 10.69 11.63
CA PRO A 103 18.25 10.38 11.46
C PRO A 103 18.51 9.71 10.10
N TYR A 104 19.74 9.86 9.62
CA TYR A 104 20.20 9.17 8.42
C TYR A 104 21.64 8.71 8.65
N PRO A 105 21.93 7.39 8.69
CA PRO A 105 21.04 6.22 8.51
C PRO A 105 19.95 6.06 9.59
N PRO A 106 18.96 5.15 9.42
CA PRO A 106 17.97 4.91 10.47
C PRO A 106 18.63 4.20 11.67
N PRO A 107 17.98 4.15 12.85
CA PRO A 107 18.47 3.39 13.99
C PRO A 107 18.69 1.92 13.63
N ASP A 108 19.83 1.35 14.07
CA ASP A 108 20.17 -0.06 13.83
C ASP A 108 19.09 -1.01 14.37
N GLU A 109 18.42 -0.62 15.46
CA GLU A 109 17.35 -1.39 16.09
C GLU A 109 16.09 -1.54 15.20
N LEU A 110 15.95 -0.71 14.15
CA LEU A 110 14.90 -0.87 13.14
C LEU A 110 15.27 -1.81 11.99
N LEU A 111 16.56 -2.10 11.78
CA LEU A 111 17.01 -2.88 10.62
C LEU A 111 16.31 -4.24 10.52
N PRO A 112 16.16 -5.04 11.61
CA PRO A 112 15.47 -6.32 11.54
C PRO A 112 14.02 -6.22 11.03
N TYR A 113 13.36 -5.08 11.22
CA TYR A 113 11.97 -4.88 10.81
C TYR A 113 11.84 -4.42 9.36
N TYR A 114 12.85 -3.71 8.84
CA TYR A 114 12.91 -3.40 7.42
C TYR A 114 13.32 -4.61 6.58
N THR A 115 14.16 -5.49 7.13
CA THR A 115 14.78 -6.59 6.40
C THR A 115 14.10 -7.94 6.61
N MET A 116 13.04 -8.00 7.41
CA MET A 116 12.47 -9.27 7.87
C MET A 116 13.55 -10.20 8.46
N ASP A 117 14.27 -9.69 9.44
CA ASP A 117 15.38 -10.36 10.12
C ASP A 117 16.46 -10.87 9.15
N GLY A 118 16.75 -10.07 8.12
CA GLY A 118 17.79 -10.34 7.12
C GLY A 118 17.33 -11.15 5.89
N ALA A 119 16.04 -11.49 5.76
CA ALA A 119 15.52 -12.12 4.55
C ALA A 119 15.44 -11.19 3.33
N ILE A 120 15.43 -9.87 3.55
CA ILE A 120 15.39 -8.81 2.54
C ILE A 120 16.67 -7.96 2.64
N ASP A 121 17.29 -7.66 1.51
CA ASP A 121 18.52 -6.88 1.47
C ASP A 121 18.29 -5.44 1.96
N PHE A 122 19.22 -4.88 2.72
CA PHE A 122 19.22 -3.45 3.09
C PHE A 122 20.36 -2.72 2.40
N VAL A 123 20.03 -1.69 1.62
CA VAL A 123 21.01 -0.89 0.88
C VAL A 123 20.82 0.57 1.23
N LEU A 124 21.79 1.15 1.95
CA LEU A 124 21.80 2.59 2.23
C LEU A 124 22.16 3.37 0.96
N GLN A 125 21.27 4.24 0.52
CA GLN A 125 21.45 5.10 -0.66
C GLN A 125 22.01 6.48 -0.26
N LYS A 126 21.93 7.46 -1.16
CA LYS A 126 21.96 8.87 -0.76
C LYS A 126 20.65 9.24 -0.04
N LYS A 127 20.71 10.18 0.89
CA LYS A 127 19.52 10.69 1.56
C LYS A 127 18.61 11.42 0.57
N TYR A 128 17.32 11.10 0.59
CA TYR A 128 16.26 11.81 -0.11
C TYR A 128 15.36 12.52 0.91
N ASP A 129 15.16 13.83 0.76
CA ASP A 129 14.37 14.68 1.67
C ASP A 129 13.30 15.45 0.88
N ASN A 130 12.38 14.71 0.24
CA ASN A 130 11.28 15.28 -0.54
C ASN A 130 10.07 15.58 0.35
N ILE A 131 10.25 16.34 1.44
CA ILE A 131 9.25 16.48 2.50
C ILE A 131 7.93 17.07 1.96
N TYR A 132 6.88 16.24 1.97
CA TYR A 132 5.51 16.63 1.61
C TYR A 132 4.61 16.66 2.84
N LEU A 133 4.70 15.63 3.69
CA LEU A 133 3.96 15.53 4.94
C LEU A 133 4.62 16.44 6.00
N GLY A 134 3.83 17.35 6.59
CA GLY A 134 4.31 18.27 7.62
C GLY A 134 5.15 19.46 7.11
N GLY A 135 5.36 19.59 5.79
CA GLY A 135 6.01 20.74 5.16
C GLY A 135 5.04 21.73 4.50
N ASP A 136 5.57 22.82 3.95
CA ASP A 136 4.83 23.80 3.13
C ASP A 136 4.53 23.24 1.72
N ALA A 137 3.79 22.11 1.65
CA ALA A 137 3.41 21.53 0.38
C ALA A 137 2.42 22.44 -0.37
N LYS A 138 2.75 22.81 -1.61
CA LYS A 138 1.82 23.57 -2.47
C LYS A 138 0.58 22.73 -2.76
N THR A 139 -0.59 23.34 -2.64
CA THR A 139 -1.84 22.72 -3.10
C THR A 139 -1.78 22.53 -4.61
N SER A 140 -1.94 21.29 -5.08
CA SER A 140 -2.08 20.99 -6.50
C SER A 140 -3.53 21.19 -6.93
N ILE A 141 -3.78 21.93 -8.01
CA ILE A 141 -5.14 22.16 -8.53
C ILE A 141 -5.32 21.35 -9.80
N TRP A 142 -6.32 20.47 -9.82
CA TRP A 142 -6.71 19.67 -10.99
C TRP A 142 -8.03 20.21 -11.54
N SER A 143 -7.96 21.05 -12.57
CA SER A 143 -9.16 21.58 -13.22
C SER A 143 -9.89 20.48 -14.00
N LYS A 144 -11.20 20.68 -14.18
CA LYS A 144 -12.02 19.78 -15.00
C LYS A 144 -11.51 19.74 -16.45
N GLU A 145 -11.19 20.91 -17.00
CA GLU A 145 -10.72 21.07 -18.38
C GLU A 145 -9.41 20.30 -18.62
N TYR A 146 -8.50 20.33 -17.65
CA TYR A 146 -7.24 19.60 -17.74
C TYR A 146 -7.48 18.09 -17.78
N ILE A 147 -8.30 17.54 -16.88
CA ILE A 147 -8.62 16.11 -16.85
C ILE A 147 -9.33 15.68 -18.15
N ASP A 148 -10.32 16.44 -18.61
CA ASP A 148 -11.05 16.14 -19.87
C ASP A 148 -10.10 16.13 -21.08
N GLU A 149 -9.19 17.10 -21.17
CA GLU A 149 -8.19 17.17 -22.23
C GLU A 149 -7.26 15.96 -22.20
N GLN A 150 -6.82 15.53 -21.02
CA GLN A 150 -5.97 14.33 -20.87
C GLN A 150 -6.73 13.06 -21.28
N ILE A 151 -8.03 12.94 -20.97
CA ILE A 151 -8.87 11.81 -21.43
C ILE A 151 -8.93 11.77 -22.95
N ILE A 152 -9.08 12.92 -23.62
CA ILE A 152 -9.06 13.00 -25.08
C ILE A 152 -7.68 12.57 -25.63
N LYS A 153 -6.59 13.06 -25.04
CA LYS A 153 -5.21 12.74 -25.45
C LYS A 153 -4.85 11.26 -25.23
N LEU A 154 -5.41 10.62 -24.21
CA LEU A 154 -5.22 9.19 -23.96
C LEU A 154 -5.80 8.35 -25.11
N LYS A 155 -6.99 8.72 -25.62
CA LYS A 155 -7.62 8.04 -26.76
C LYS A 155 -6.80 8.13 -28.05
N THR A 156 -6.01 9.19 -28.21
CA THR A 156 -5.14 9.39 -29.37
C THR A 156 -3.69 8.92 -29.13
N TYR A 157 -3.38 8.36 -27.94
CA TYR A 157 -2.03 7.98 -27.51
C TYR A 157 -0.98 9.10 -27.64
N THR A 158 -1.39 10.35 -27.46
CA THR A 158 -0.52 11.54 -27.54
C THR A 158 -0.27 12.16 -26.16
N GLN A 159 -0.41 11.39 -25.09
CA GLN A 159 -0.30 11.88 -23.72
C GLN A 159 1.18 12.13 -23.33
N ASP A 160 1.41 13.17 -22.53
CA ASP A 160 2.67 13.36 -21.81
C ASP A 160 2.65 12.44 -20.57
N GLU A 161 3.38 11.33 -20.63
CA GLU A 161 3.35 10.31 -19.59
C GLU A 161 4.28 10.68 -18.43
N THR A 162 3.76 10.65 -17.21
CA THR A 162 4.58 10.84 -15.99
C THR A 162 5.65 9.75 -15.87
N TYR A 163 5.30 8.52 -16.28
CA TYR A 163 6.20 7.38 -16.40
C TYR A 163 6.11 6.81 -17.81
N ARG A 164 7.17 6.99 -18.61
CA ARG A 164 7.21 6.55 -20.02
C ARG A 164 6.88 5.06 -20.13
N GLY A 165 5.78 4.73 -20.80
CA GLY A 165 5.23 3.39 -21.04
C GLY A 165 4.27 2.86 -19.97
N ALA A 166 4.24 3.43 -18.75
CA ALA A 166 3.38 2.92 -17.67
C ALA A 166 1.90 3.14 -17.98
N GLY A 167 1.54 4.29 -18.54
CA GLY A 167 0.16 4.65 -18.87
C GLY A 167 -0.47 3.60 -19.78
N ARG A 168 0.22 3.24 -20.87
CA ARG A 168 -0.23 2.19 -21.78
C ARG A 168 -0.38 0.83 -21.11
N CYS A 169 0.61 0.38 -20.33
CA CYS A 169 0.51 -0.93 -19.71
C CYS A 169 -0.58 -1.00 -18.63
N MET A 170 -0.73 0.08 -17.84
CA MET A 170 -1.79 0.18 -16.85
C MET A 170 -3.16 0.13 -17.53
N LEU A 171 -3.36 0.90 -18.60
CA LEU A 171 -4.58 0.84 -19.41
C LEU A 171 -4.87 -0.58 -19.88
N GLN A 172 -3.88 -1.26 -20.48
CA GLN A 172 -4.04 -2.64 -20.98
C GLN A 172 -4.39 -3.64 -19.87
N LYS A 173 -3.75 -3.55 -18.70
CA LYS A 173 -4.04 -4.41 -17.55
C LYS A 173 -5.46 -4.17 -17.05
N LEU A 174 -5.87 -2.90 -16.92
CA LEU A 174 -7.22 -2.53 -16.48
C LEU A 174 -8.29 -3.00 -17.47
N GLU A 175 -8.09 -2.80 -18.78
CA GLU A 175 -9.01 -3.28 -19.82
C GLU A 175 -9.17 -4.79 -19.82
N LYS A 176 -8.07 -5.53 -19.63
CA LYS A 176 -8.07 -7.00 -19.70
C LYS A 176 -8.67 -7.64 -18.44
N TRP A 177 -8.33 -7.12 -17.26
CA TRP A 177 -8.55 -7.83 -15.99
C TRP A 177 -9.57 -7.17 -15.06
N THR A 178 -10.10 -6.00 -15.41
CA THR A 178 -11.06 -5.28 -14.58
C THR A 178 -12.29 -4.85 -15.38
N ASN A 179 -13.35 -4.48 -14.67
CA ASN A 179 -14.48 -3.77 -15.25
C ASN A 179 -14.73 -2.50 -14.44
N LEU A 180 -14.29 -1.35 -14.97
CA LEU A 180 -14.37 -0.06 -14.29
C LEU A 180 -15.70 0.67 -14.54
N LYS A 181 -16.55 0.19 -15.44
CA LYS A 181 -17.80 0.87 -15.76
C LYS A 181 -18.68 1.02 -14.52
N ASP A 182 -19.07 2.25 -14.22
CA ASP A 182 -19.93 2.63 -13.09
C ASP A 182 -19.33 2.32 -11.70
N LYS A 183 -18.00 2.14 -11.61
CA LYS A 183 -17.29 1.76 -10.37
C LYS A 183 -16.74 2.95 -9.59
N SER A 184 -16.60 2.77 -8.28
CA SER A 184 -15.84 3.67 -7.40
C SER A 184 -14.44 3.12 -7.16
N VAL A 185 -13.40 3.88 -7.49
CA VAL A 185 -12.01 3.41 -7.44
C VAL A 185 -11.17 4.30 -6.51
N LEU A 186 -10.35 3.67 -5.68
CA LEU A 186 -9.36 4.33 -4.85
C LEU A 186 -8.00 4.32 -5.55
N VAL A 187 -7.40 5.50 -5.74
CA VAL A 187 -6.02 5.66 -6.18
C VAL A 187 -5.16 6.00 -4.97
N ILE A 188 -4.06 5.27 -4.73
CA ILE A 188 -3.11 5.59 -3.66
C ILE A 188 -1.85 6.18 -4.27
N GLY A 189 -1.59 7.45 -3.95
CA GLY A 189 -0.45 8.21 -4.43
C GLY A 189 -0.63 8.68 -5.88
N SER A 190 -0.68 10.00 -6.09
CA SER A 190 -0.79 10.61 -7.41
C SER A 190 -0.52 12.11 -7.35
N GLU A 191 0.64 12.55 -7.86
CA GLU A 191 0.95 14.00 -7.94
C GLU A 191 0.25 14.69 -9.13
N ARG A 192 -0.13 13.92 -10.16
CA ARG A 192 -0.81 14.36 -11.38
C ARG A 192 -1.87 13.34 -11.76
N PRO A 193 -3.03 13.73 -12.31
CA PRO A 193 -4.20 12.87 -12.46
C PRO A 193 -4.11 11.86 -13.61
N TRP A 194 -2.99 11.15 -13.80
CA TRP A 194 -2.79 10.24 -14.94
C TRP A 194 -3.51 8.90 -14.76
N LEU A 195 -3.47 8.31 -13.56
CA LEU A 195 -4.25 7.11 -13.24
C LEU A 195 -5.74 7.43 -13.26
N GLU A 196 -6.12 8.56 -12.67
CA GLU A 196 -7.47 9.09 -12.63
C GLU A 196 -8.03 9.24 -14.04
N VAL A 197 -7.25 9.79 -14.98
CA VAL A 197 -7.60 9.91 -16.40
C VAL A 197 -7.82 8.54 -17.04
N ILE A 198 -6.94 7.57 -16.82
CA ILE A 198 -7.10 6.20 -17.35
C ILE A 198 -8.39 5.57 -16.82
N ILE A 199 -8.61 5.64 -15.51
CA ILE A 199 -9.76 5.06 -14.80
C ILE A 199 -11.08 5.68 -15.29
N LEU A 200 -11.15 7.00 -15.42
CA LEU A 200 -12.31 7.69 -15.96
C LEU A 200 -12.55 7.36 -17.44
N SER A 201 -11.49 7.23 -18.24
CA SER A 201 -11.62 6.86 -19.66
C SER A 201 -12.26 5.48 -19.87
N LEU A 202 -12.10 4.59 -18.88
CA LEU A 202 -12.69 3.25 -18.83
C LEU A 202 -14.09 3.22 -18.20
N GLY A 203 -14.65 4.38 -17.85
CA GLY A 203 -16.06 4.51 -17.46
C GLY A 203 -16.33 4.46 -15.95
N ALA A 204 -15.31 4.65 -15.10
CA ALA A 204 -15.53 4.77 -13.65
C ALA A 204 -16.51 5.89 -13.29
N ALA A 205 -17.40 5.61 -12.34
CA ALA A 205 -18.33 6.60 -11.82
C ALA A 205 -17.62 7.64 -10.95
N GLN A 206 -16.67 7.19 -10.11
CA GLN A 206 -15.94 8.04 -9.19
C GLN A 206 -14.50 7.54 -8.98
N VAL A 207 -13.57 8.48 -8.87
CA VAL A 207 -12.18 8.23 -8.48
C VAL A 207 -11.86 9.05 -7.22
N THR A 208 -11.30 8.39 -6.22
CA THR A 208 -10.82 9.03 -4.99
C THR A 208 -9.31 8.84 -4.90
N THR A 209 -8.55 9.92 -4.90
CA THR A 209 -7.10 9.90 -4.73
C THR A 209 -6.74 10.09 -3.26
N LEU A 210 -5.91 9.21 -2.70
CA LEU A 210 -5.33 9.33 -1.37
C LEU A 210 -3.86 9.77 -1.50
N GLU A 211 -3.55 10.96 -1.00
CA GLU A 211 -2.22 11.59 -1.16
C GLU A 211 -1.83 12.38 0.09
N TYR A 212 -0.54 12.47 0.41
CA TYR A 212 -0.04 13.29 1.53
C TYR A 212 -0.24 14.77 1.29
N GLY A 213 0.06 15.23 0.07
CA GLY A 213 -0.18 16.60 -0.37
C GLY A 213 -1.66 16.90 -0.57
N LYS A 214 -2.08 18.14 -0.26
CA LYS A 214 -3.43 18.58 -0.56
C LYS A 214 -3.61 18.77 -2.08
N ILE A 215 -4.60 18.09 -2.63
CA ILE A 215 -5.03 18.25 -4.02
C ILE A 215 -6.46 18.79 -4.03
N GLU A 216 -6.68 19.85 -4.79
CA GLU A 216 -8.01 20.39 -5.06
C GLU A 216 -8.43 19.98 -6.47
N SER A 217 -9.37 19.06 -6.58
CA SER A 217 -9.95 18.69 -7.88
C SER A 217 -11.27 19.40 -8.11
N HIS A 218 -11.45 19.96 -9.31
CA HIS A 218 -12.70 20.56 -9.77
C HIS A 218 -13.49 19.65 -10.73
N HIS A 219 -12.99 18.44 -10.98
CA HIS A 219 -13.68 17.47 -11.82
C HIS A 219 -14.77 16.74 -11.01
N PRO A 220 -16.03 16.67 -11.48
CA PRO A 220 -17.15 16.16 -10.67
C PRO A 220 -17.03 14.70 -10.25
N GLN A 221 -16.22 13.91 -10.97
CA GLN A 221 -15.98 12.49 -10.69
C GLN A 221 -14.66 12.22 -9.96
N VAL A 222 -13.84 13.23 -9.70
CA VAL A 222 -12.55 13.06 -9.02
C VAL A 222 -12.56 13.86 -7.72
N ARG A 223 -12.14 13.21 -6.64
CA ARG A 223 -11.84 13.89 -5.38
C ARG A 223 -10.49 13.41 -4.89
N ALA A 224 -9.83 14.22 -4.07
CA ALA A 224 -8.63 13.82 -3.37
C ALA A 224 -8.82 13.99 -1.87
N LEU A 225 -8.19 13.13 -1.08
CA LEU A 225 -8.21 13.15 0.38
C LEU A 225 -6.78 13.03 0.90
N THR A 226 -6.47 13.81 1.92
CA THR A 226 -5.31 13.55 2.79
C THR A 226 -5.56 12.31 3.65
N PRO A 227 -4.52 11.69 4.25
CA PRO A 227 -4.72 10.53 5.12
C PRO A 227 -5.62 10.82 6.32
N ASN A 228 -5.52 12.03 6.90
CA ASN A 228 -6.40 12.44 8.00
C ASN A 228 -7.86 12.55 7.56
N GLU A 229 -8.14 13.13 6.38
CA GLU A 229 -9.50 13.21 5.84
C GLU A 229 -10.05 11.83 5.48
N PHE A 230 -9.23 10.98 4.87
CA PHE A 230 -9.58 9.60 4.55
C PHE A 230 -9.94 8.81 5.82
N ARG A 231 -9.09 8.89 6.84
CA ARG A 231 -9.30 8.24 8.14
C ARG A 231 -10.57 8.73 8.82
N ALA A 232 -10.78 10.05 8.90
CA ALA A 232 -11.98 10.63 9.49
C ALA A 232 -13.25 10.13 8.80
N LYS A 233 -13.26 10.15 7.45
CA LYS A 233 -14.40 9.67 6.64
C LYS A 233 -14.62 8.16 6.74
N ALA A 234 -13.56 7.38 6.93
CA ALA A 234 -13.70 5.94 7.14
C ALA A 234 -14.34 5.64 8.51
N ILE A 235 -13.93 6.37 9.55
CA ILE A 235 -14.42 6.20 10.92
C ILE A 235 -15.88 6.66 11.05
N ASP A 236 -16.25 7.78 10.42
CA ASP A 236 -17.63 8.30 10.47
C ASP A 236 -18.59 7.61 9.49
N GLY A 237 -18.10 6.70 8.65
CA GLY A 237 -18.88 5.94 7.68
C GLY A 237 -19.25 6.70 6.41
N THR A 238 -18.74 7.91 6.18
CA THR A 238 -19.04 8.73 5.00
C THR A 238 -18.10 8.50 3.81
N LEU A 239 -17.05 7.69 3.96
CA LEU A 239 -16.11 7.42 2.88
C LEU A 239 -16.72 6.60 1.73
N GLY A 240 -17.63 5.68 2.07
CA GLY A 240 -18.13 4.64 1.18
C GLY A 240 -17.15 3.47 1.00
N GLU A 241 -17.56 2.48 0.22
CA GLU A 241 -16.70 1.37 -0.20
C GLU A 241 -16.22 1.56 -1.65
N PHE A 242 -15.03 1.03 -1.94
CA PHE A 242 -14.44 1.01 -3.27
C PHE A 242 -14.59 -0.36 -3.93
N ASP A 243 -14.80 -0.35 -5.25
CA ASP A 243 -14.78 -1.56 -6.07
C ASP A 243 -13.35 -2.01 -6.43
N GLY A 244 -12.37 -1.12 -6.31
CA GLY A 244 -10.99 -1.51 -6.46
C GLY A 244 -10.00 -0.43 -6.05
N ILE A 245 -8.76 -0.87 -5.89
CA ILE A 245 -7.62 -0.07 -5.47
C ILE A 245 -6.58 -0.09 -6.59
N ILE A 246 -6.05 1.07 -6.95
CA ILE A 246 -5.00 1.19 -7.96
C ILE A 246 -3.87 2.06 -7.41
N SER A 247 -2.63 1.62 -7.57
CA SER A 247 -1.47 2.42 -7.20
C SER A 247 -0.31 2.13 -8.14
N HIS A 248 0.48 3.15 -8.44
CA HIS A 248 1.68 2.99 -9.24
C HIS A 248 2.78 3.91 -8.73
N SER A 249 3.94 3.33 -8.40
CA SER A 249 5.12 4.03 -7.89
C SER A 249 4.80 5.03 -6.77
N SER A 250 4.28 4.51 -5.66
CA SER A 250 3.88 5.30 -4.48
C SER A 250 4.10 4.51 -3.19
N LEU A 251 3.58 3.28 -3.13
CA LEU A 251 3.65 2.43 -1.93
C LEU A 251 5.10 2.09 -1.52
N GLU A 252 6.03 1.99 -2.47
CA GLU A 252 7.43 1.63 -2.22
C GLU A 252 8.15 2.61 -1.29
N HIS A 253 7.65 3.83 -1.17
CA HIS A 253 8.24 4.90 -0.38
C HIS A 253 7.72 4.94 1.06
N ALA A 254 6.57 4.30 1.34
CA ALA A 254 5.86 4.46 2.60
C ALA A 254 6.67 3.97 3.81
N GLY A 255 6.81 4.83 4.82
CA GLY A 255 7.51 4.53 6.07
C GLY A 255 9.03 4.58 5.97
N LEU A 256 9.60 5.13 4.89
CA LEU A 256 11.04 5.35 4.74
C LEU A 256 11.46 6.77 5.14
N GLY A 257 10.52 7.69 5.32
CA GLY A 257 10.83 9.05 5.73
C GLY A 257 11.20 10.02 4.63
N ARG A 258 11.27 9.54 3.39
CA ARG A 258 11.57 10.38 2.23
C ARG A 258 10.58 11.53 2.05
N TYR A 259 9.31 11.33 2.40
CA TYR A 259 8.25 12.30 2.18
C TYR A 259 7.83 13.02 3.46
N GLY A 260 8.62 12.93 4.53
CA GLY A 260 8.32 13.49 5.85
C GLY A 260 7.45 12.58 6.73
N ASP A 261 7.10 11.38 6.25
CA ASP A 261 6.48 10.33 7.02
C ASP A 261 7.43 9.81 8.12
N ALA A 262 6.94 9.58 9.32
CA ALA A 262 7.77 9.06 10.39
C ALA A 262 8.11 7.58 10.12
N LEU A 263 9.34 7.14 10.42
CA LEU A 263 9.84 5.80 10.06
C LEU A 263 8.87 4.69 10.47
N ASN A 264 8.52 3.83 9.52
CA ASN A 264 7.58 2.74 9.70
C ASN A 264 7.91 1.56 8.76
N PRO A 265 8.53 0.49 9.26
CA PRO A 265 8.86 -0.69 8.44
C PRO A 265 7.66 -1.34 7.74
N TYR A 266 6.46 -1.15 8.30
CA TYR A 266 5.18 -1.71 7.82
C TYR A 266 4.38 -0.75 6.92
N GLY A 267 4.93 0.41 6.57
CA GLY A 267 4.19 1.51 5.93
C GLY A 267 3.46 1.12 4.64
N ASP A 268 4.10 0.39 3.74
CA ASP A 268 3.50 -0.11 2.49
C ASP A 268 2.39 -1.14 2.76
N LEU A 269 2.63 -2.10 3.66
CA LEU A 269 1.67 -3.12 4.05
C LEU A 269 0.40 -2.50 4.65
N LEU A 270 0.57 -1.51 5.52
CA LEU A 270 -0.55 -0.84 6.19
C LEU A 270 -1.37 0.03 5.24
N ASN A 271 -0.75 0.65 4.24
CA ASN A 271 -1.49 1.40 3.23
C ASN A 271 -2.41 0.48 2.41
N VAL A 272 -1.93 -0.70 1.98
CA VAL A 272 -2.76 -1.68 1.28
C VAL A 272 -3.82 -2.28 2.22
N ALA A 273 -3.47 -2.61 3.47
CA ALA A 273 -4.43 -3.16 4.44
C ALA A 273 -5.55 -2.15 4.75
N ARG A 274 -5.22 -0.87 4.96
CA ARG A 274 -6.20 0.21 5.19
C ARG A 274 -7.13 0.36 4.00
N ALA A 275 -6.59 0.37 2.78
CA ALA A 275 -7.40 0.43 1.57
C ALA A 275 -8.29 -0.81 1.42
N SER A 276 -7.77 -2.00 1.72
CA SER A 276 -8.54 -3.25 1.70
C SER A 276 -9.74 -3.19 2.66
N CYS A 277 -9.60 -2.57 3.83
CA CYS A 277 -10.69 -2.44 4.81
C CYS A 277 -11.89 -1.60 4.36
N VAL A 278 -11.74 -0.80 3.30
CA VAL A 278 -12.83 -0.01 2.70
C VAL A 278 -13.11 -0.44 1.25
N THR A 279 -12.68 -1.65 0.89
CA THR A 279 -12.90 -2.23 -0.44
C THR A 279 -13.91 -3.37 -0.32
N LYS A 280 -14.84 -3.45 -1.29
CA LYS A 280 -15.84 -4.53 -1.37
C LYS A 280 -15.18 -5.90 -1.36
N SER A 281 -15.90 -6.93 -0.92
CA SER A 281 -15.38 -8.31 -0.83
C SER A 281 -14.95 -8.88 -2.18
N ASP A 282 -15.57 -8.45 -3.27
CA ASP A 282 -15.24 -8.82 -4.65
C ASP A 282 -14.38 -7.74 -5.35
N GLY A 283 -13.79 -6.82 -4.59
CA GLY A 283 -12.97 -5.76 -5.14
C GLY A 283 -11.61 -6.24 -5.65
N PHE A 284 -11.03 -5.48 -6.57
CA PHE A 284 -9.73 -5.78 -7.16
C PHE A 284 -8.63 -4.84 -6.63
N LEU A 285 -7.38 -5.24 -6.85
CA LEU A 285 -6.19 -4.46 -6.57
C LEU A 285 -5.29 -4.48 -7.82
N VAL A 286 -4.79 -3.33 -8.25
CA VAL A 286 -3.78 -3.22 -9.32
C VAL A 286 -2.60 -2.41 -8.82
N LEU A 287 -1.43 -3.03 -8.78
CA LEU A 287 -0.21 -2.42 -8.26
C LEU A 287 0.89 -2.41 -9.32
N GLY A 288 1.43 -1.24 -9.61
CA GLY A 288 2.65 -1.05 -10.38
C GLY A 288 3.82 -0.67 -9.47
N LEU A 289 4.67 -1.63 -9.09
CA LEU A 289 5.77 -1.39 -8.14
C LEU A 289 7.13 -1.81 -8.70
N PRO A 290 8.25 -1.21 -8.24
CA PRO A 290 9.59 -1.63 -8.60
C PRO A 290 9.79 -3.11 -8.24
N THR A 291 9.99 -3.98 -9.23
CA THR A 291 10.09 -5.43 -9.01
C THR A 291 11.51 -5.90 -9.28
N GLY A 292 12.03 -6.81 -8.46
CA GLY A 292 13.41 -7.26 -8.54
C GLY A 292 13.73 -8.24 -7.42
N ARG A 293 15.00 -8.34 -7.04
CA ARG A 293 15.35 -8.96 -5.76
C ARG A 293 14.81 -8.10 -4.61
N ASP A 294 14.18 -8.72 -3.63
CA ASP A 294 13.68 -8.05 -2.43
C ASP A 294 14.77 -7.19 -1.79
N ALA A 295 14.54 -5.89 -1.72
CA ALA A 295 15.48 -4.95 -1.10
C ALA A 295 14.79 -3.70 -0.55
N VAL A 296 15.35 -3.13 0.52
CA VAL A 296 15.09 -1.78 0.99
C VAL A 296 16.25 -0.89 0.56
N GLN A 297 16.02 -0.02 -0.42
CA GLN A 297 16.98 1.00 -0.83
C GLN A 297 16.75 2.26 0.00
N PHE A 298 17.23 2.25 1.25
CA PHE A 298 16.88 3.27 2.24
C PHE A 298 17.54 4.63 1.96
N ASN A 299 16.84 5.76 2.05
CA ASN A 299 15.40 5.96 2.29
C ASN A 299 14.57 6.13 1.01
N GLY A 300 15.17 5.81 -0.15
CA GLY A 300 14.60 6.07 -1.46
C GLY A 300 13.33 5.28 -1.74
N ALA A 301 13.38 3.95 -1.70
CA ALA A 301 12.30 3.06 -2.12
C ALA A 301 12.52 1.59 -1.67
N ARG A 302 11.47 0.77 -1.76
CA ARG A 302 11.56 -0.69 -1.75
C ARG A 302 11.61 -1.25 -3.17
N VAL A 303 12.33 -2.35 -3.35
CA VAL A 303 12.25 -3.24 -4.52
C VAL A 303 11.54 -4.52 -4.06
N TYR A 304 10.48 -4.87 -4.77
CA TYR A 304 9.60 -5.97 -4.43
C TYR A 304 10.04 -7.23 -5.17
N GLY A 305 10.59 -8.19 -4.42
CA GLY A 305 10.74 -9.55 -4.88
C GLY A 305 9.60 -10.42 -4.39
N LYS A 306 9.77 -11.74 -4.48
CA LYS A 306 8.70 -12.69 -4.16
C LYS A 306 8.25 -12.58 -2.71
N ILE A 307 9.14 -12.23 -1.78
CA ILE A 307 8.81 -12.12 -0.36
C ILE A 307 7.93 -10.89 -0.14
N ARG A 308 8.40 -9.69 -0.55
CA ARG A 308 7.67 -8.45 -0.27
C ARG A 308 6.41 -8.32 -1.11
N TRP A 309 6.38 -8.85 -2.34
CA TRP A 309 5.14 -8.93 -3.12
C TRP A 309 4.06 -9.75 -2.41
N SER A 310 4.43 -10.91 -1.85
CA SER A 310 3.50 -11.75 -1.07
C SER A 310 2.92 -11.01 0.13
N LEU A 311 3.73 -10.19 0.82
CA LEU A 311 3.32 -9.44 2.00
C LEU A 311 2.48 -8.21 1.69
N VAL A 312 2.92 -7.38 0.73
CA VAL A 312 2.21 -6.12 0.39
C VAL A 312 0.83 -6.41 -0.21
N THR A 313 0.63 -7.60 -0.76
CA THR A 313 -0.63 -8.07 -1.33
C THR A 313 -1.34 -9.10 -0.43
N ALA A 314 -1.00 -9.15 0.87
CA ALA A 314 -1.70 -10.01 1.81
C ALA A 314 -3.22 -9.77 1.76
N ASN A 315 -3.99 -10.86 1.77
CA ASN A 315 -5.45 -10.91 1.57
C ASN A 315 -5.92 -10.58 0.14
N PHE A 316 -5.02 -10.63 -0.84
CA PHE A 316 -5.35 -10.63 -2.26
C PHE A 316 -4.72 -11.85 -2.96
N VAL A 317 -5.35 -12.35 -4.02
CA VAL A 317 -4.83 -13.42 -4.89
C VAL A 317 -4.48 -12.80 -6.23
N GLN A 318 -3.26 -13.04 -6.71
CA GLN A 318 -2.86 -12.62 -8.05
C GLN A 318 -3.69 -13.38 -9.10
N ILE A 319 -4.32 -12.65 -10.03
CA ILE A 319 -5.15 -13.23 -11.10
C ILE A 319 -4.54 -13.06 -12.49
N ASP A 320 -3.49 -12.27 -12.62
CA ASP A 320 -2.63 -12.25 -13.79
C ASP A 320 -1.32 -13.01 -13.53
N GLY A 321 -0.35 -12.95 -14.45
CA GLY A 321 0.99 -13.51 -14.21
C GLY A 321 1.64 -14.18 -15.41
N GLU A 322 0.85 -14.54 -16.43
CA GLU A 322 1.32 -15.23 -17.65
C GLU A 322 2.37 -14.43 -18.42
N ASP A 323 2.30 -13.10 -18.35
CA ASP A 323 3.17 -12.18 -19.06
C ASP A 323 4.46 -11.85 -18.29
N HIS A 324 4.70 -12.47 -17.13
CA HIS A 324 5.81 -12.18 -16.23
C HIS A 324 6.78 -13.36 -16.12
N THR A 325 8.08 -13.05 -15.98
CA THR A 325 9.15 -14.06 -16.02
C THR A 325 9.92 -14.13 -14.72
N GLU A 326 10.45 -15.31 -14.38
CA GLU A 326 11.33 -15.49 -13.22
C GLU A 326 12.55 -14.56 -13.21
N ALA A 327 13.05 -14.18 -14.39
CA ALA A 327 14.17 -13.26 -14.51
C ALA A 327 13.86 -11.88 -13.90
N GLU A 328 12.60 -11.44 -13.90
CA GLU A 328 12.18 -10.14 -13.35
C GLU A 328 12.40 -10.06 -11.83
N PHE A 329 12.29 -11.18 -11.11
CA PHE A 329 12.48 -11.26 -9.66
C PHE A 329 13.94 -11.45 -9.24
N THR A 330 14.85 -11.63 -10.20
CA THR A 330 16.29 -11.81 -9.92
C THR A 330 17.13 -10.58 -10.28
N ALA A 331 16.55 -9.62 -10.99
CA ALA A 331 17.22 -8.37 -11.36
C ALA A 331 17.40 -7.44 -10.16
N THR A 332 18.51 -6.69 -10.13
CA THR A 332 18.79 -5.67 -9.11
C THR A 332 17.81 -4.49 -9.21
N TYR A 333 17.24 -4.25 -10.39
CA TYR A 333 16.14 -3.31 -10.62
C TYR A 333 15.33 -3.75 -11.83
N GLY A 334 14.01 -3.83 -11.68
CA GLY A 334 13.11 -4.30 -12.72
C GLY A 334 13.11 -3.38 -13.93
N ARG A 335 13.28 -3.97 -15.12
CA ARG A 335 12.91 -3.33 -16.38
C ARG A 335 11.46 -3.74 -16.67
N GLY A 336 10.60 -2.78 -16.92
CA GLY A 336 9.17 -2.99 -17.13
C GLY A 336 8.45 -1.71 -17.51
N CYS A 337 7.12 -1.74 -17.44
CA CYS A 337 6.21 -0.67 -17.84
C CYS A 337 6.36 0.60 -16.99
N GLY A 338 7.35 1.43 -17.32
CA GLY A 338 7.62 2.69 -16.62
C GLY A 338 8.37 2.54 -15.29
N GLY A 339 9.23 1.52 -15.18
CA GLY A 339 10.16 1.35 -14.05
C GLY A 339 9.73 0.33 -12.99
N GLY A 340 8.64 -0.40 -13.22
CA GLY A 340 8.15 -1.49 -12.37
C GLY A 340 7.35 -2.55 -13.13
N GLN A 341 6.84 -3.53 -12.41
CA GLN A 341 5.90 -4.52 -12.93
C GLN A 341 4.50 -4.22 -12.40
N ILE A 342 3.50 -4.45 -13.25
CA ILE A 342 2.09 -4.21 -12.92
C ILE A 342 1.40 -5.57 -12.79
N PHE A 343 0.88 -5.84 -11.60
CA PHE A 343 0.14 -7.05 -11.28
C PHE A 343 -1.29 -6.73 -10.90
N VAL A 344 -2.19 -7.68 -11.14
CA VAL A 344 -3.62 -7.58 -10.86
C VAL A 344 -4.03 -8.67 -9.88
N PHE A 345 -4.82 -8.28 -8.89
CA PHE A 345 -5.23 -9.16 -7.81
C PHE A 345 -6.72 -9.03 -7.51
N GLN A 346 -7.28 -10.10 -6.97
CA GLN A 346 -8.65 -10.19 -6.46
C GLN A 346 -8.61 -10.28 -4.94
N LYS A 347 -9.47 -9.54 -4.24
CA LYS A 347 -9.56 -9.61 -2.77
C LYS A 347 -10.10 -10.98 -2.32
N GLN A 348 -9.57 -11.47 -1.20
CA GLN A 348 -9.93 -12.76 -0.56
C GLN A 348 -11.03 -12.66 0.50
#